data_AF-A0A7Z9J404-F1
#
_entry.id   AF-A0A7Z9J404-F1
#
_cell.length_a   1.000
_cell.length_b   1.000
_cell.length_c   1.000
_cell.angle_alpha   90.00
_cell.angle_beta   90.00
_cell.angle_gamma   90.00
#
_symmetry.space_group_name_H-M   'P 1'
#
loop_
_entity.id
_entity.type
_entity.pdbx_description
1 polymer ?
#
loop_
_entity_poly.entity_id
_entity_poly.type
_entity_poly.pdbx_seq_one_letter_code
_entity_poly.pdbx_strand_id
1 'polypeptide(L)'
;GDILSDLAAQLIGGLGFACSANIGDEYAVFEPTHGSAPKYFGQNKVNPTAMILTAKMMLDWLGETNMADNLERAVAEVIFERKVGTYDVGLDNTSLEVAEAVATKL
;
A
#
# COMPACT_ATOMS: atom_id res chain seq x y z
N GLY A 1 14.20 -7.16 -13.19
CA GLY A 1 13.29 -6.62 -12.17
C GLY A 1 12.39 -5.64 -12.84
N ASP A 2 12.81 -4.38 -12.87
CA ASP A 2 12.21 -3.21 -13.53
C ASP A 2 10.98 -3.46 -14.44
N ILE A 3 11.18 -3.87 -15.70
CA ILE A 3 10.08 -4.12 -16.66
C ILE A 3 9.05 -5.14 -16.13
N LEU A 4 9.53 -6.25 -15.55
CA LEU A 4 8.65 -7.31 -15.06
C LEU A 4 7.90 -6.88 -13.80
N SER A 5 8.54 -6.15 -12.89
CA SER A 5 7.90 -5.63 -11.69
C SER A 5 6.82 -4.60 -12.02
N ASP A 6 7.06 -3.74 -13.01
CA ASP A 6 6.06 -2.76 -13.46
C ASP A 6 4.84 -3.43 -14.10
N LEU A 7 5.06 -4.45 -14.94
CA LEU A 7 3.96 -5.22 -15.53
C LEU A 7 3.17 -5.99 -14.46
N ALA A 8 3.84 -6.53 -13.44
CA ALA A 8 3.19 -7.20 -12.32
C ALA A 8 2.36 -6.22 -11.47
N ALA A 9 2.91 -5.02 -11.18
CA ALA A 9 2.18 -3.96 -10.49
C ALA A 9 0.91 -3.57 -11.29
N GLN A 10 1.03 -3.45 -12.61
CA GLN A 10 -0.11 -3.11 -13.46
C GLN A 10 -1.20 -4.18 -13.44
N LEU A 11 -0.85 -5.47 -13.32
CA LEU A 11 -1.79 -6.57 -13.26
C LEU A 11 -2.70 -6.52 -12.01
N ILE A 12 -2.18 -6.04 -10.88
CA ILE A 12 -2.89 -6.02 -9.60
C ILE A 12 -3.66 -4.72 -9.32
N GLY A 13 -3.74 -3.81 -10.29
CA GLY A 13 -4.42 -2.51 -10.14
C GLY A 13 -3.51 -1.28 -10.28
N GLY A 14 -2.22 -1.49 -10.55
CA GLY A 14 -1.24 -0.43 -10.78
C GLY A 14 -0.39 -0.10 -9.56
N LEU A 15 0.44 0.94 -9.71
CA LEU A 15 1.46 1.34 -8.72
C LEU A 15 0.88 1.77 -7.36
N GLY A 16 -0.43 2.06 -7.26
CA GLY A 16 -1.12 2.34 -6.00
C GLY A 16 -1.19 1.14 -5.05
N PHE A 17 -0.92 -0.07 -5.53
CA PHE A 17 -0.93 -1.33 -4.78
C PHE A 17 0.45 -1.97 -4.62
N ALA A 18 1.44 -1.52 -5.39
CA ALA A 18 2.75 -2.14 -5.44
C ALA A 18 3.65 -1.67 -4.29
N CYS A 19 3.81 -2.52 -3.27
CA CYS A 19 4.82 -2.37 -2.22
C CYS A 19 6.18 -2.89 -2.68
N SER A 20 7.26 -2.39 -2.07
CA SER A 20 8.61 -2.86 -2.38
C SER A 20 9.57 -2.71 -1.20
N ALA A 21 10.71 -3.40 -1.29
CA ALA A 21 11.78 -3.31 -0.32
C ALA A 21 13.13 -3.56 -0.99
N ASN A 22 14.15 -2.84 -0.53
CA ASN A 22 15.55 -3.07 -0.83
C ASN A 22 16.18 -3.71 0.42
N ILE A 23 16.43 -5.01 0.38
CA ILE A 23 16.89 -5.81 1.53
C ILE A 23 18.35 -6.22 1.31
N GLY A 24 19.22 -5.85 2.25
CA GLY A 24 20.60 -6.33 2.35
C GLY A 24 20.78 -7.29 3.54
N ASP A 25 22.03 -7.62 3.85
CA ASP A 25 22.35 -8.63 4.88
C ASP A 25 21.99 -8.18 6.30
N GLU A 26 22.22 -6.90 6.62
CA GLU A 26 22.01 -6.32 7.96
C GLU A 26 20.97 -5.20 7.98
N TYR A 27 20.63 -4.65 6.82
CA TYR A 27 19.79 -3.47 6.68
C TYR A 27 18.76 -3.64 5.57
N ALA A 28 17.62 -2.98 5.72
CA ALA A 28 16.58 -2.94 4.71
C ALA A 28 15.96 -1.54 4.62
N VAL A 29 15.56 -1.16 3.40
CA VAL A 29 14.80 0.07 3.11
C VAL A 29 13.49 -0.33 2.46
N PHE A 30 12.37 0.14 3.01
CA PHE A 30 11.03 -0.18 2.54
C PHE A 30 10.43 1.07 1.89
N GLU A 31 10.04 0.96 0.62
CA GLU A 31 9.48 2.07 -0.14
C GLU A 31 8.32 1.60 -1.04
N PRO A 32 7.23 2.37 -1.16
CA PRO A 32 6.21 2.07 -2.15
C PRO A 32 6.76 2.31 -3.56
N THR A 33 6.33 1.51 -4.53
CA THR A 33 6.87 1.56 -5.90
C THR A 33 6.49 2.86 -6.65
N HIS A 34 5.40 3.51 -6.25
CA HIS A 34 4.94 4.72 -6.91
C HIS A 34 5.90 5.90 -6.71
N GLY A 35 5.97 6.79 -7.71
CA GLY A 35 6.73 8.05 -7.60
C GLY A 35 6.06 9.10 -6.68
N SER A 36 6.62 10.30 -6.66
CA SER A 36 6.20 11.41 -5.78
C SER A 36 4.85 12.05 -6.11
N ALA A 37 4.30 11.78 -7.31
CA ALA A 37 3.05 12.35 -7.83
C ALA A 37 2.78 13.84 -7.45
N PRO A 38 3.67 14.80 -7.81
CA PRO A 38 3.63 16.18 -7.27
C PRO A 38 2.30 16.91 -7.52
N LYS A 39 1.60 16.57 -8.60
CA LYS A 39 0.28 17.10 -8.94
C LYS A 39 -0.81 16.86 -7.90
N TYR A 40 -0.61 15.93 -6.97
CA TYR A 40 -1.57 15.58 -5.90
C TYR A 40 -1.07 15.95 -4.50
N PHE A 41 0.06 16.65 -4.40
CA PHE A 41 0.58 17.11 -3.11
C PHE A 41 -0.47 17.94 -2.35
N GLY A 42 -0.67 17.63 -1.07
CA GLY A 42 -1.60 18.34 -0.18
C GLY A 42 -3.09 18.10 -0.45
N GLN A 43 -3.45 17.18 -1.36
CA GLN A 43 -4.85 16.97 -1.76
C GLN A 43 -5.52 15.75 -1.11
N ASN A 44 -4.80 14.94 -0.34
CA ASN A 44 -5.29 13.68 0.24
C ASN A 44 -6.05 12.82 -0.78
N LYS A 45 -5.52 12.67 -2.00
CA LYS A 45 -6.22 12.03 -3.12
C LYS A 45 -5.63 10.69 -3.54
N VAL A 46 -4.38 10.42 -3.20
CA VAL A 46 -3.64 9.24 -3.69
C VAL A 46 -3.94 8.00 -2.87
N ASN A 47 -3.91 6.83 -3.51
CA ASN A 47 -4.09 5.55 -2.85
C ASN A 47 -2.96 5.30 -1.84
N PRO A 48 -3.25 5.13 -0.53
CA PRO A 48 -2.22 4.84 0.47
C PRO A 48 -1.84 3.36 0.54
N THR A 49 -2.53 2.47 -0.17
CA THR A 49 -2.39 1.01 0.00
C THR A 49 -0.97 0.51 -0.22
N ALA A 50 -0.27 0.96 -1.27
CA ALA A 50 1.13 0.57 -1.50
C ALA A 50 2.04 0.91 -0.31
N MET A 51 1.86 2.08 0.30
CA MET A 51 2.64 2.50 1.48
C MET A 51 2.31 1.65 2.70
N ILE A 52 1.03 1.34 2.92
CA ILE A 52 0.58 0.49 4.02
C ILE A 52 1.15 -0.93 3.88
N LEU A 53 1.09 -1.52 2.68
CA LEU A 53 1.66 -2.84 2.41
C LEU A 53 3.19 -2.83 2.46
N THR A 54 3.82 -1.70 2.16
CA THR A 54 5.27 -1.51 2.37
C THR A 54 5.62 -1.55 3.86
N ALA A 55 4.81 -0.93 4.72
CA ALA A 55 4.96 -1.05 6.18
C ALA A 55 4.72 -2.49 6.66
N LYS A 56 3.80 -3.23 6.03
CA LYS A 56 3.61 -4.67 6.28
C LYS A 56 4.90 -5.46 6.00
N MET A 57 5.54 -5.25 4.84
CA MET A 57 6.82 -5.89 4.52
C MET A 57 7.92 -5.56 5.54
N MET A 58 7.93 -4.33 6.06
CA MET A 58 8.85 -3.93 7.13
C MET A 58 8.58 -4.69 8.43
N LEU A 59 7.32 -4.82 8.83
CA LEU A 59 6.94 -5.59 10.02
C LEU A 59 7.35 -7.06 9.88
N ASP A 60 7.13 -7.67 8.71
CA ASP A 60 7.59 -9.04 8.42
C ASP A 60 9.12 -9.17 8.61
N TRP A 61 9.89 -8.22 8.05
CA TRP A 61 11.36 -8.24 8.16
C TRP A 61 11.84 -8.04 9.60
N LEU A 62 11.12 -7.27 10.42
CA LEU A 62 11.40 -7.09 11.85
C LEU A 62 10.98 -8.29 12.71
N GLY A 63 10.29 -9.29 12.13
CA GLY A 63 9.77 -10.45 12.86
C GLY A 63 8.43 -10.19 13.57
N GLU A 64 7.79 -9.05 13.33
CA GLU A 64 6.49 -8.67 13.90
C GLU A 64 5.33 -9.26 13.07
N THR A 65 5.37 -10.57 12.82
CA THR A 65 4.51 -11.25 11.84
C THR A 65 3.02 -11.13 12.20
N ASN A 66 2.65 -11.15 13.47
CA ASN A 66 1.25 -10.97 13.90
C ASN A 66 0.71 -9.57 13.51
N MET A 67 1.55 -8.54 13.63
CA MET A 67 1.16 -7.18 13.23
C MET A 67 1.06 -7.08 11.71
N ALA A 68 1.99 -7.72 10.99
CA ALA A 68 2.00 -7.76 9.54
C ALA A 68 0.75 -8.46 8.97
N ASP A 69 0.40 -9.63 9.51
CA ASP A 69 -0.78 -10.40 9.12
C ASP A 69 -2.09 -9.64 9.40
N ASN A 70 -2.18 -8.98 10.56
CA ASN A 70 -3.33 -8.14 10.89
C ASN A 70 -3.47 -6.96 9.93
N LEU A 71 -2.36 -6.32 9.56
CA LEU A 71 -2.37 -5.20 8.63
C LEU A 71 -2.78 -5.64 7.21
N GLU A 72 -2.25 -6.77 6.74
CA GLU A 72 -2.63 -7.34 5.44
C GLU A 72 -4.12 -7.72 5.40
N ARG A 73 -4.62 -8.38 6.46
CA ARG A 73 -6.04 -8.71 6.61
C ARG A 73 -6.92 -7.46 6.57
N ALA A 74 -6.56 -6.42 7.31
CA ALA A 74 -7.32 -5.17 7.36
C ALA A 74 -7.40 -4.50 5.98
N VAL A 75 -6.28 -4.42 5.25
CA VAL A 75 -6.24 -3.91 3.88
C VAL A 75 -7.11 -4.76 2.94
N ALA A 76 -6.98 -6.08 2.98
CA ALA A 76 -7.76 -7.00 2.15
C ALA A 76 -9.27 -6.85 2.40
N GLU A 77 -9.68 -6.68 3.66
CA GLU A 77 -11.07 -6.49 4.03
C GLU A 77 -11.64 -5.16 3.52
N VAL A 78 -10.91 -4.04 3.60
CA VAL A 78 -11.33 -2.76 2.99
C VAL A 78 -11.52 -2.90 1.48
N ILE A 79 -10.57 -3.55 0.79
CA ILE A 79 -10.63 -3.77 -0.66
C ILE A 79 -11.84 -4.66 -1.01
N PHE A 80 -12.06 -5.73 -0.25
CA PHE A 80 -13.15 -6.68 -0.49
C PHE A 80 -14.53 -6.04 -0.30
N GLU A 81 -14.70 -5.21 0.75
CA GLU A 81 -15.97 -4.53 1.00
C GLU A 81 -16.31 -3.49 -0.08
N ARG A 82 -15.30 -2.90 -0.74
CA ARG A 82 -15.45 -1.91 -1.81
C ARG A 82 -16.33 -0.72 -1.42
N LYS A 83 -16.32 -0.34 -0.14
CA LYS A 83 -17.06 0.81 0.41
C LYS A 83 -16.22 2.08 0.48
N VAL A 84 -14.92 1.94 0.70
CA VAL A 84 -13.97 3.05 0.85
C VAL A 84 -12.79 2.79 -0.09
N GLY A 85 -12.43 3.76 -0.92
CA GLY A 85 -11.30 3.66 -1.85
C GLY A 85 -11.05 4.94 -2.64
N THR A 86 -9.88 5.07 -3.23
CA THR A 86 -9.49 6.24 -4.03
C THR A 86 -9.91 6.12 -5.51
N TYR A 87 -9.69 7.20 -6.26
CA TYR A 87 -10.07 7.33 -7.67
C TYR A 87 -9.54 6.24 -8.60
N ASP A 88 -8.37 5.69 -8.30
CA ASP A 88 -7.73 4.62 -9.07
C ASP A 88 -8.44 3.26 -8.95
N VAL A 89 -9.30 3.06 -7.94
CA VAL A 89 -10.22 1.92 -7.83
C VAL A 89 -11.67 2.27 -8.17
N GLY A 90 -11.91 3.47 -8.72
CA GLY A 90 -13.23 3.94 -9.13
C GLY A 90 -14.13 4.44 -7.99
N LEU A 91 -13.53 4.82 -6.86
CA LEU A 91 -14.21 5.44 -5.72
C LEU A 91 -13.66 6.87 -5.50
N ASP A 92 -14.23 7.67 -4.61
CA ASP A 92 -13.89 9.10 -4.47
C ASP A 92 -13.39 9.49 -3.08
N ASN A 93 -13.09 8.51 -2.23
CA ASN A 93 -12.58 8.75 -0.89
C ASN A 93 -11.17 9.33 -0.91
N THR A 94 -10.84 10.02 0.17
CA THR A 94 -9.52 10.58 0.41
C THR A 94 -8.52 9.51 0.87
N SER A 95 -7.23 9.80 0.73
CA SER A 95 -6.15 9.00 1.29
C SER A 95 -6.34 8.73 2.78
N LEU A 96 -6.85 9.73 3.52
CA LEU A 96 -7.05 9.64 4.96
C LEU A 96 -8.22 8.71 5.30
N GLU A 97 -9.35 8.83 4.60
CA GLU A 97 -10.50 7.94 4.80
C GLU A 97 -10.14 6.48 4.52
N VAL A 98 -9.34 6.21 3.49
CA VAL A 98 -8.85 4.84 3.23
C VAL A 98 -7.95 4.35 4.38
N ALA A 99 -7.02 5.18 4.85
CA ALA A 99 -6.14 4.82 5.96
C ALA A 99 -6.91 4.58 7.27
N GLU A 100 -7.92 5.42 7.57
CA GLU A 100 -8.82 5.26 8.70
C GLU A 100 -9.65 3.97 8.59
N ALA A 101 -10.19 3.67 7.40
CA ALA A 101 -10.93 2.43 7.16
C ALA A 101 -10.05 1.19 7.44
N VAL A 102 -8.78 1.21 7.03
CA VAL A 102 -7.82 0.15 7.38
C VAL A 102 -7.58 0.11 8.90
N ALA A 103 -7.32 1.25 9.52
CA ALA A 103 -7.03 1.32 10.95
C ALA A 103 -8.18 0.81 11.84
N THR A 104 -9.44 1.01 11.44
CA THR A 104 -10.61 0.50 12.19
C THR A 104 -10.77 -1.02 12.16
N LYS A 105 -10.02 -1.72 11.29
CA LYS A 105 -10.10 -3.18 11.10
C LYS A 105 -8.90 -3.93 11.71
N LEU A 106 -7.95 -3.20 12.30
CA LEU A 106 -6.79 -3.77 13.01
C LEU A 106 -7.20 -4.43 14.33
#